data_AF-A0A3D1TXB1-F1
#
_entry.id   AF-A0A3D1TXB1-F1
#
_cell.length_a   1.000
_cell.length_b   1.000
_cell.length_c   1.000
_cell.angle_alpha   90.00
_cell.angle_beta   90.00
_cell.angle_gamma   90.00
#
_symmetry.space_group_name_H-M   'P 1'
#
loop_
_entity.id
_entity.type
_entity.pdbx_description
1 polymer ?
#
loop_
_entity_poly.entity_id
_entity_poly.type
_entity_poly.pdbx_seq_one_letter_code
_entity_poly.pdbx_strand_id
1 'polypeptide(L)'
;MSCVIPNLLDHPGSILVTDPKGENFAVTARWRRDIGQQVHAFDPFRVASGDATYNPLELIDPESPEAVDEARMLADMIVLPEGQGGE
;
A
#
# COMPACT_ATOMS: atom_id res chain seq x y z
N MET A 1 -1.63 -7.09 23.99
CA MET A 1 -2.09 -8.19 23.12
C MET A 1 -2.08 -7.65 21.69
N SER A 2 -1.21 -8.15 20.81
CA SER A 2 -1.19 -7.70 19.41
C SER A 2 -2.32 -8.40 18.65
N CYS A 3 -3.29 -7.64 18.13
CA CYS A 3 -4.46 -8.17 17.43
C CYS A 3 -4.27 -8.26 15.91
N VAL A 4 -3.17 -7.73 15.36
CA VAL A 4 -2.99 -7.60 13.91
C VAL A 4 -2.69 -8.97 13.28
N ILE A 5 -1.65 -9.67 13.72
CA ILE A 5 -1.27 -10.97 13.14
C ILE A 5 -2.41 -11.99 13.18
N PRO A 6 -3.12 -12.23 14.31
CA PRO A 6 -4.25 -13.16 14.30
C PRO A 6 -5.33 -12.77 13.29
N ASN A 7 -5.69 -11.48 13.20
CA ASN A 7 -6.67 -11.01 12.22
C ASN A 7 -6.20 -11.23 10.77
N LEU A 8 -4.90 -11.06 10.50
CA LEU A 8 -4.28 -11.35 9.20
C LEU A 8 -4.16 -12.85 8.90
N LEU A 9 -4.37 -13.74 9.86
CA LEU A 9 -4.43 -15.18 9.62
C LEU A 9 -5.87 -15.68 9.46
N ASP A 10 -6.82 -15.05 10.15
CA ASP A 10 -8.22 -15.49 10.20
C ASP A 10 -9.13 -14.81 9.16
N HIS A 11 -8.93 -13.52 8.85
CA HIS A 11 -9.83 -12.80 7.95
C HIS A 11 -9.73 -13.36 6.52
N PRO A 12 -10.82 -13.80 5.87
CA PRO A 12 -10.75 -14.43 4.55
C PRO A 12 -10.71 -13.45 3.37
N GLY A 13 -11.07 -12.19 3.59
CA GLY A 13 -11.14 -11.15 2.55
C GLY A 13 -9.81 -10.47 2.24
N SER A 14 -9.89 -9.45 1.38
CA SER A 14 -8.77 -8.57 1.03
C SER A 14 -8.41 -7.64 2.20
N ILE A 15 -7.12 -7.34 2.36
CA ILE A 15 -6.62 -6.52 3.47
C ILE A 15 -5.56 -5.56 2.96
N LEU A 16 -5.60 -4.32 3.44
CA LEU A 16 -4.53 -3.33 3.31
C LEU A 16 -3.90 -3.13 4.69
N VAL A 17 -2.57 -3.21 4.77
CA VAL A 17 -1.84 -3.16 6.05
C VAL A 17 -0.73 -2.13 5.99
N THR A 18 -0.74 -1.18 6.93
CA THR A 18 0.42 -0.33 7.21
C THR A 18 1.36 -1.09 8.14
N ASP A 19 2.52 -1.49 7.63
CA ASP A 19 3.49 -2.31 8.37
C ASP A 19 4.89 -1.67 8.39
N PRO A 20 5.10 -0.61 9.19
CA PRO A 20 6.38 0.12 9.22
C PRO A 20 7.57 -0.74 9.67
N LYS A 21 7.30 -1.88 10.33
CA LYS A 21 8.32 -2.80 10.85
C LYS A 21 8.50 -4.06 9.99
N GLY A 22 7.61 -4.32 9.04
CA GLY A 22 7.64 -5.54 8.22
C GLY A 22 7.24 -6.84 8.94
N GLU A 23 6.89 -6.79 10.23
CA GLU A 23 6.60 -7.98 11.05
C GLU A 23 5.32 -8.69 10.59
N ASN A 24 4.31 -7.92 10.18
CA ASN A 24 3.04 -8.48 9.72
C ASN A 24 3.23 -9.23 8.40
N PHE A 25 3.95 -8.63 7.45
CA PHE A 25 4.26 -9.28 6.17
C PHE A 25 5.14 -10.52 6.38
N ALA A 26 6.20 -10.41 7.19
CA ALA A 26 7.12 -11.51 7.46
C ALA A 26 6.42 -12.75 8.04
N VAL A 27 5.45 -12.55 8.95
CA VAL A 27 4.74 -13.66 9.61
C VAL A 27 3.61 -14.22 8.74
N THR A 28 2.85 -13.35 8.06
CA THR A 28 1.55 -13.76 7.49
C THR A 28 1.54 -13.95 5.98
N ALA A 29 2.50 -13.38 5.25
CA ALA A 29 2.45 -13.37 3.78
C ALA A 29 2.41 -14.78 3.16
N ARG A 30 3.16 -15.73 3.72
CA ARG A 30 3.12 -17.13 3.24
C ARG A 30 1.74 -17.74 3.39
N TRP A 31 1.16 -17.66 4.60
CA TRP A 31 -0.17 -18.19 4.87
C TRP A 31 -1.23 -17.59 3.94
N ARG A 32 -1.19 -16.27 3.75
CA ARG A 32 -2.13 -15.56 2.87
C ARG A 32 -2.01 -16.03 1.41
N ARG A 33 -0.79 -16.32 0.92
CA ARG A 33 -0.58 -16.96 -0.39
C ARG A 33 -1.10 -18.40 -0.44
N ASP A 34 -0.90 -19.17 0.63
CA ASP A 34 -1.33 -20.58 0.70
C ASP A 34 -2.87 -20.72 0.62
N ILE A 35 -3.62 -19.73 1.10
CA ILE A 35 -5.09 -19.67 0.95
C ILE A 35 -5.54 -19.04 -0.39
N GLY A 36 -4.63 -18.85 -1.34
CA GLY A 36 -4.93 -18.41 -2.71
C GLY A 36 -4.98 -16.91 -2.93
N GLN A 37 -4.53 -16.09 -1.99
CA GLN A 37 -4.50 -14.63 -2.18
C GLN A 37 -3.22 -14.14 -2.83
N GLN A 38 -3.34 -13.07 -3.61
CA GLN A 38 -2.20 -12.28 -4.07
C GLN A 38 -1.69 -11.42 -2.91
N VAL A 39 -0.39 -11.47 -2.65
CA VAL A 39 0.23 -10.76 -1.53
C VAL A 39 1.41 -9.95 -2.03
N HIS A 40 1.24 -8.64 -2.02
CA HIS A 40 2.22 -7.64 -2.44
C HIS A 40 2.63 -6.79 -1.24
N ALA A 41 3.92 -6.43 -1.18
CA ALA A 41 4.44 -5.48 -0.20
C ALA A 41 5.22 -4.38 -0.90
N PHE A 42 4.75 -3.14 -0.74
CA PHE A 42 5.50 -1.95 -1.10
C PHE A 42 6.50 -1.67 0.01
N ASP A 43 7.78 -1.85 -0.29
CA ASP A 43 8.85 -1.72 0.69
C ASP A 43 9.96 -0.78 0.20
N PRO A 44 9.69 0.54 0.18
CA PRO A 44 10.64 1.52 -0.32
C PRO A 44 11.91 1.61 0.56
N PHE A 45 11.84 1.15 1.80
CA PHE A 45 12.94 1.22 2.77
C PHE A 45 13.66 -0.12 2.96
N ARG A 46 13.22 -1.19 2.29
CA ARG A 46 13.80 -2.55 2.38
C ARG A 46 13.82 -3.09 3.82
N VAL A 47 12.75 -2.82 4.57
CA VAL A 47 12.59 -3.29 5.96
C VAL A 47 11.91 -4.65 6.00
N ALA A 48 11.05 -4.93 5.01
CA ALA A 48 10.55 -6.24 4.67
C ALA A 48 11.38 -6.80 3.48
N SER A 49 11.05 -7.99 2.99
CA SER A 49 11.60 -8.47 1.70
C SER A 49 10.56 -8.29 0.60
N GLY A 50 9.89 -7.13 0.60
CA GLY A 50 8.88 -6.77 -0.38
C GLY A 50 9.52 -6.27 -1.67
N ASP A 51 8.97 -6.70 -2.82
CA ASP A 51 9.48 -6.40 -4.15
C ASP A 51 8.44 -5.73 -5.06
N ALA A 52 7.25 -5.42 -4.53
CA ALA A 52 6.19 -4.81 -5.31
C ALA A 52 6.50 -3.34 -5.62
N THR A 53 6.21 -2.94 -6.85
CA THR A 53 6.38 -1.57 -7.35
C THR A 53 5.04 -0.97 -7.75
N TYR A 54 4.88 0.33 -7.57
CA TYR A 54 3.67 1.06 -7.96
C TYR A 54 4.07 2.38 -8.60
N ASN A 55 3.47 2.68 -9.76
CA ASN A 55 3.61 3.96 -10.43
C ASN A 55 2.30 4.74 -10.33
N PRO A 56 2.20 5.76 -9.46
CA PRO A 56 0.99 6.56 -9.33
C PRO A 56 0.58 7.26 -10.62
N LEU A 57 1.52 7.53 -11.53
CA LEU A 57 1.24 8.19 -12.81
C LEU A 57 0.50 7.29 -13.81
N GLU A 58 0.46 5.97 -13.58
CA GLU A 58 -0.37 5.06 -14.40
C GLU A 58 -1.87 5.33 -14.24
N LEU A 59 -2.28 6.11 -13.24
CA LEU A 59 -3.67 6.53 -13.06
C LEU A 59 -4.11 7.62 -14.05
N ILE A 60 -3.17 8.25 -14.76
CA ILE A 60 -3.47 9.33 -15.70
C ILE A 60 -3.38 8.76 -17.11
N ASP A 61 -4.50 8.71 -17.83
CA ASP A 61 -4.48 8.39 -19.26
C ASP A 61 -4.29 9.69 -20.07
N PRO A 62 -3.16 9.89 -20.77
CA PRO A 62 -2.91 11.14 -21.49
C PRO A 62 -3.86 11.36 -22.68
N GLU A 63 -4.53 10.32 -23.18
CA GLU A 63 -5.51 10.42 -24.26
C GLU A 63 -6.93 10.72 -23.74
N SER A 64 -7.12 10.68 -22.41
CA SER A 64 -8.39 10.98 -21.75
C SER A 64 -8.66 12.48 -21.73
N PRO A 65 -9.88 12.94 -22.07
CA PRO A 65 -10.26 14.33 -21.88
C PRO A 65 -10.26 14.75 -20.40
N GLU A 66 -10.33 13.78 -19.47
CA GLU A 66 -10.25 13.99 -18.03
C GLU A 66 -8.81 14.02 -17.48
N ALA A 67 -7.77 13.85 -18.31
CA ALA A 67 -6.37 13.74 -17.88
C ALA A 67 -5.90 14.86 -16.95
N VAL A 68 -6.36 16.09 -17.18
CA VAL A 68 -6.01 17.26 -16.34
C VAL A 68 -6.63 17.14 -14.95
N ASP A 69 -7.87 16.66 -14.87
CA ASP A 69 -8.58 16.46 -13.60
C ASP A 69 -8.01 15.28 -12.82
N GLU A 70 -7.66 14.18 -13.52
CA GLU A 70 -6.94 13.03 -12.94
C GLU A 70 -5.58 13.46 -12.38
N ALA A 71 -4.82 14.24 -13.14
CA ALA A 71 -3.54 14.79 -12.70
C ALA A 71 -3.70 15.70 -11.47
N ARG A 72 -4.75 16.52 -11.43
CA ARG A 72 -5.06 17.38 -10.28
C ARG A 72 -5.41 16.57 -9.04
N MET A 73 -6.29 15.57 -9.18
CA MET A 73 -6.67 14.68 -8.08
C MET A 73 -5.45 13.93 -7.54
N LEU A 74 -4.58 13.43 -8.42
CA LEU A 74 -3.35 12.77 -8.03
C LEU A 74 -2.40 13.71 -7.28
N ALA A 75 -2.26 14.95 -7.75
CA ALA A 75 -1.46 15.96 -7.08
C ALA A 75 -2.00 16.27 -5.68
N ASP A 76 -3.31 16.41 -5.51
CA ASP A 76 -3.94 16.66 -4.20
C ASP A 76 -3.73 15.48 -3.21
N MET A 77 -3.58 14.25 -3.70
CA MET A 77 -3.32 13.08 -2.85
C MET A 77 -1.85 12.94 -2.42
N ILE A 78 -0.89 13.34 -3.27
CA ILE A 78 0.54 13.07 -3.07
C ILE A 78 1.30 14.31 -2.56
N VAL A 79 0.89 15.51 -2.97
CA VAL A 79 1.53 16.76 -2.58
C VAL A 79 0.96 17.19 -1.23
N LEU A 80 1.80 17.11 -0.19
CA LEU A 80 1.45 17.68 1.11
C LEU A 80 1.47 19.21 1.01
N PRO A 81 0.42 19.92 1.45
CA PRO A 81 0.46 21.37 1.51
C PRO A 81 1.59 21.83 2.44
N GLU A 82 2.41 22.77 2.00
CA GLU A 82 3.42 23.38 2.87
C GLU A 82 2.70 24.16 3.99
N GLY A 83 2.81 23.68 5.23
CA GLY A 83 2.15 24.33 6.38
C GLY A 83 1.75 23.45 7.57
N GLN A 84 2.05 22.15 7.57
CA GLN A 84 1.81 21.30 8.75
C GLN A 84 3.02 20.41 9.07
N GLY A 85 4.20 21.03 9.11
CA GLY A 85 5.29 20.52 9.94
C GLY A 85 4.94 20.82 11.39
N GLY A 86 4.68 19.78 12.17
CA GLY A 86 4.25 19.90 13.56
C GLY A 86 5.19 20.73 14.42
N GLU A 87 4.58 21.64 15.19
CA GLU A 87 4.99 21.94 16.56
C GLU A 87 4.57 20.78 17.49
#